data_AF-A0AAU9UTH3-F1
#
_entry.id   AF-A0AAU9UTH3-F1
#
_cell.length_a   1.000
_cell.length_b   1.000
_cell.length_c   1.000
_cell.angle_alpha   90.00
_cell.angle_beta   90.00
_cell.angle_gamma   90.00
#
_symmetry.space_group_name_H-M   'P 1'
#
loop_
_entity.id
_entity.type
_entity.pdbx_description
1 polymer ?
#
loop_
_entity_poly.entity_id
_entity_poly.type
_entity_poly.pdbx_seq_one_letter_code
_entity_poly.pdbx_strand_id
1 'polypeptide(L)'
;MEGELGDLVTRLLTHRHSATCYKDRDNRSCRLGFPRHISDETKCLGLDETLGNQGRFCVLKRNESEVIINNYNSLLLELWQANMDVQPCGNVTAVVYYIAKYASKCEPSDCGDVLREAVQKTKRHTNDVWKQLFTVSMAILNQRLVSAPEATYRLCHLPLKFCTRKALFVNSCMPNQRYRLLRFDSDETTVFNNIFYRYQLGPDSLEELSITEFAVPYENVSSSTCIDDDDGDC
;
A
#
# COMPACT_ATOMS: atom_id res chain seq x y z
N MET A 1 -27.19 -11.66 19.60
CA MET A 1 -25.76 -11.70 19.95
C MET A 1 -25.65 -11.12 21.35
N GLU A 2 -25.36 -11.95 22.35
CA GLU A 2 -25.15 -11.50 23.73
C GLU A 2 -23.65 -11.56 24.05
N GLY A 3 -23.13 -10.55 24.76
CA GLY A 3 -21.71 -10.44 25.13
C GLY A 3 -20.98 -9.26 24.49
N GLU A 4 -19.72 -9.06 24.87
CA GLU A 4 -18.87 -7.91 24.50
C GLU A 4 -18.79 -7.69 22.97
N LEU A 5 -18.69 -8.76 22.18
CA LEU A 5 -18.69 -8.68 20.72
C LEU A 5 -20.01 -8.12 20.17
N GLY A 6 -21.16 -8.50 20.75
CA GLY A 6 -22.47 -7.99 20.35
C GLY A 6 -22.61 -6.48 20.57
N ASP A 7 -22.05 -5.99 21.68
CA ASP A 7 -21.99 -4.56 22.00
C ASP A 7 -21.10 -3.80 21.01
N LEU A 8 -19.93 -4.37 20.68
CA LEU A 8 -19.03 -3.81 19.65
C LEU A 8 -19.73 -3.72 18.29
N VAL A 9 -20.40 -4.80 17.85
CA VAL A 9 -21.12 -4.84 16.57
C VAL A 9 -22.20 -3.75 16.54
N THR A 10 -23.02 -3.66 17.58
CA THR A 10 -24.14 -2.71 17.65
C THR A 10 -23.66 -1.26 17.67
N ARG A 11 -22.53 -1.00 18.35
CA ARG A 11 -21.98 0.35 18.49
C ARG A 11 -21.19 0.81 17.28
N LEU A 12 -20.42 -0.08 16.65
CA LEU A 12 -19.39 0.29 15.66
C LEU A 12 -19.73 -0.10 14.23
N LEU A 13 -20.56 -1.14 14.02
CA LEU A 13 -20.79 -1.71 12.70
C LEU A 13 -22.20 -1.50 12.16
N THR A 14 -23.13 -1.08 13.00
CA THR A 14 -24.48 -0.75 12.58
C THR A 14 -24.47 0.50 11.71
N HIS A 15 -24.81 0.34 10.43
CA HIS A 15 -24.98 1.45 9.51
C HIS A 15 -26.17 2.29 9.92
N ARG A 16 -25.92 3.60 10.07
CA ARG A 16 -26.95 4.61 10.24
C ARG A 16 -26.93 5.50 9.00
N HIS A 17 -28.07 5.57 8.33
CA HIS A 17 -28.17 6.41 7.15
C HIS A 17 -27.90 7.87 7.52
N SER A 18 -27.14 8.54 6.67
CA SER A 18 -26.79 9.96 6.79
C SER A 18 -26.80 10.59 5.40
N ALA A 19 -26.77 11.92 5.32
CA ALA A 19 -26.77 12.61 4.03
C ALA A 19 -25.64 12.16 3.07
N THR A 20 -24.53 11.65 3.61
CA THR A 20 -23.36 11.21 2.82
C THR A 20 -23.51 9.80 2.24
N CYS A 21 -24.43 8.99 2.76
CA CYS A 21 -24.62 7.63 2.28
C CYS A 21 -25.57 7.56 1.07
N TYR A 22 -26.26 8.63 0.71
CA TYR A 22 -27.13 8.66 -0.46
C TYR A 22 -26.36 9.14 -1.70
N LYS A 23 -26.56 8.46 -2.83
CA LYS A 23 -25.94 8.85 -4.12
C LYS A 23 -26.62 10.07 -4.75
N ASP A 24 -27.93 10.16 -4.55
CA ASP A 24 -28.79 11.16 -5.17
C ASP A 24 -29.46 12.04 -4.10
N ARG A 25 -29.81 13.28 -4.47
CA ARG A 25 -30.56 14.20 -3.60
C ARG A 25 -31.91 13.62 -3.15
N ASP A 26 -32.46 12.68 -3.91
CA ASP A 26 -33.75 12.05 -3.64
C ASP A 26 -33.67 10.97 -2.54
N ASN A 27 -32.49 10.65 -2.00
CA ASN A 27 -32.26 9.69 -0.91
C ASN A 27 -32.93 8.30 -1.13
N ARG A 28 -33.16 7.88 -2.37
CA ARG A 28 -33.90 6.64 -2.68
C ARG A 28 -33.11 5.38 -2.40
N SER A 29 -31.78 5.43 -2.48
CA SER A 29 -30.93 4.26 -2.27
C SER A 29 -29.62 4.62 -1.58
N CYS A 30 -29.23 3.78 -0.61
CA CYS A 30 -27.95 3.90 0.07
C CYS A 30 -26.83 3.46 -0.90
N ARG A 31 -25.85 4.35 -1.14
CA ARG A 31 -24.67 4.07 -1.98
C ARG A 31 -23.84 2.90 -1.48
N LEU A 32 -23.92 2.61 -0.19
CA LEU A 32 -23.20 1.50 0.45
C LEU A 32 -23.93 0.16 0.26
N GLY A 33 -25.19 0.20 -0.21
CA GLY A 33 -26.02 -0.98 -0.47
C GLY A 33 -26.76 -1.50 0.76
N PHE A 34 -27.18 -0.58 1.65
CA PHE A 34 -28.04 -0.90 2.79
C PHE A 34 -29.53 -0.62 2.48
N PRO A 35 -30.47 -1.41 3.03
CA PRO A 35 -30.24 -2.67 3.75
C PRO A 35 -29.70 -3.75 2.80
N ARG A 36 -28.84 -4.63 3.33
CA ARG A 36 -28.26 -5.75 2.56
C ARG A 36 -29.28 -6.88 2.42
N HIS A 37 -29.17 -7.67 1.36
CA HIS A 37 -30.03 -8.83 1.15
C HIS A 37 -29.78 -9.93 2.20
N ILE A 38 -30.88 -10.52 2.66
CA ILE A 38 -30.92 -11.73 3.50
C ILE A 38 -30.52 -12.92 2.63
N SER A 39 -29.72 -13.82 3.20
CA SER A 39 -29.30 -15.06 2.54
C SER A 39 -29.00 -16.12 3.59
N ASP A 40 -29.53 -17.33 3.42
CA ASP A 40 -29.32 -18.43 4.36
C ASP A 40 -27.91 -19.04 4.29
N GLU A 41 -27.21 -18.79 3.17
CA GLU A 41 -25.87 -19.30 2.91
C GLU A 41 -24.99 -18.27 2.18
N THR A 42 -23.67 -18.47 2.24
CA THR A 42 -22.71 -17.65 1.50
C THR A 42 -22.50 -18.26 0.12
N LYS A 43 -22.74 -17.48 -0.94
CA LYS A 43 -22.65 -17.93 -2.34
C LYS A 43 -21.66 -17.07 -3.11
N CYS A 44 -20.83 -17.71 -3.92
CA CYS A 44 -20.13 -17.03 -5.01
C CYS A 44 -21.10 -16.89 -6.19
N LEU A 45 -21.12 -15.71 -6.79
CA LEU A 45 -21.96 -15.36 -7.92
C LEU A 45 -21.23 -15.64 -9.23
N GLY A 46 -21.99 -15.96 -10.27
CA GLY A 46 -21.50 -16.00 -11.65
C GLY A 46 -21.13 -14.60 -12.16
N LEU A 47 -20.59 -14.52 -13.39
CA LEU A 47 -20.16 -13.24 -13.99
C LEU A 47 -21.33 -12.25 -14.12
N ASP A 48 -22.45 -12.71 -14.67
CA ASP A 48 -23.65 -11.87 -14.92
C ASP A 48 -24.29 -11.41 -13.61
N GLU A 49 -24.39 -12.31 -12.64
CA GLU A 49 -24.89 -12.01 -11.29
C GLU A 49 -23.97 -11.02 -10.56
N THR A 50 -22.65 -11.16 -10.73
CA THR A 50 -21.67 -10.23 -10.16
C THR A 50 -21.84 -8.82 -10.72
N LEU A 51 -22.08 -8.69 -12.04
CA LEU A 51 -22.37 -7.41 -12.67
C LEU A 51 -23.66 -6.80 -12.12
N GLY A 52 -24.71 -7.61 -11.93
CA GLY A 52 -25.96 -7.20 -11.28
C GLY A 52 -25.77 -6.78 -9.81
N ASN A 53 -24.81 -7.39 -9.11
CA ASN A 53 -24.51 -7.11 -7.70
C ASN A 53 -23.43 -6.01 -7.50
N GLN A 54 -23.40 -5.01 -8.39
CA GLN A 54 -22.46 -3.88 -8.31
C GLN A 54 -20.98 -4.31 -8.28
N GLY A 55 -20.64 -5.44 -8.90
CA GLY A 55 -19.29 -6.01 -8.93
C GLY A 55 -18.91 -6.85 -7.71
N ARG A 56 -19.82 -7.04 -6.73
CA ARG A 56 -19.58 -7.94 -5.60
C ARG A 56 -19.82 -9.38 -6.04
N PHE A 57 -18.74 -10.16 -6.13
CA PHE A 57 -18.79 -11.54 -6.61
C PHE A 57 -19.34 -12.56 -5.59
N CYS A 58 -19.73 -12.12 -4.39
CA CYS A 58 -20.30 -13.01 -3.38
C CYS A 58 -21.46 -12.36 -2.66
N VAL A 59 -22.45 -13.17 -2.31
CA VAL A 59 -23.49 -12.85 -1.33
C VAL A 59 -23.11 -13.58 -0.04
N LEU A 60 -22.98 -12.84 1.05
CA LEU A 60 -22.70 -13.42 2.36
C LEU A 60 -24.00 -13.85 3.02
N LYS A 61 -23.95 -14.96 3.76
CA LYS A 61 -25.02 -15.34 4.68
C LYS A 61 -25.35 -14.18 5.61
N ARG A 62 -26.63 -13.80 5.68
CA ARG A 62 -27.15 -12.76 6.57
C ARG A 62 -28.58 -13.07 6.96
N ASN A 63 -28.91 -12.90 8.23
CA ASN A 63 -30.28 -12.93 8.71
C ASN A 63 -30.92 -11.52 8.72
N GLU A 64 -32.20 -11.44 9.05
CA GLU A 64 -32.96 -10.18 9.12
C GLU A 64 -32.35 -9.14 10.08
N SER A 65 -31.76 -9.58 11.19
CA SER A 65 -31.14 -8.67 12.17
C SER A 65 -29.80 -8.08 11.72
N GLU A 66 -29.19 -8.64 10.68
CA GLU A 66 -27.86 -8.28 10.18
C GLU A 66 -27.89 -7.38 8.93
N VAL A 67 -29.07 -7.08 8.40
CA VAL A 67 -29.20 -6.37 7.12
C VAL A 67 -28.62 -4.95 7.14
N ILE A 68 -28.46 -4.34 8.32
CA ILE A 68 -27.84 -3.03 8.51
C ILE A 68 -26.42 -3.10 9.11
N ILE A 69 -25.87 -4.30 9.27
CA ILE A 69 -24.55 -4.50 9.87
C ILE A 69 -23.50 -4.57 8.76
N ASN A 70 -22.41 -3.81 8.90
CA ASN A 70 -21.26 -3.93 8.00
C ASN A 70 -20.61 -5.30 8.13
N ASN A 71 -19.92 -5.73 7.08
CA ASN A 71 -19.14 -6.95 7.16
C ASN A 71 -17.92 -6.74 8.06
N TYR A 72 -17.67 -7.70 8.94
CA TYR A 72 -16.55 -7.61 9.87
C TYR A 72 -15.89 -8.97 10.07
N ASN A 73 -14.68 -8.92 10.61
CA ASN A 73 -14.01 -10.07 11.19
C ASN A 73 -14.04 -9.88 12.71
N SER A 74 -14.55 -10.87 13.45
CA SER A 74 -14.76 -10.76 14.90
C SER A 74 -13.46 -10.45 15.65
N LEU A 75 -12.38 -11.17 15.34
CA LEU A 75 -11.06 -10.96 15.95
C LEU A 75 -10.53 -9.54 15.68
N LEU A 76 -10.63 -9.07 14.43
CA LEU A 76 -10.19 -7.72 14.12
C LEU A 76 -11.07 -6.64 14.79
N LEU A 77 -12.37 -6.88 14.95
CA LEU A 77 -13.25 -5.93 15.64
C LEU A 77 -12.91 -5.83 17.13
N GLU A 78 -12.62 -6.94 17.79
CA GLU A 78 -12.21 -6.96 19.19
C GLU A 78 -10.87 -6.24 19.41
N LEU A 79 -9.90 -6.44 18.51
CA LEU A 79 -8.57 -5.83 18.58
C LEU A 79 -8.58 -4.34 18.19
N TRP A 80 -9.30 -3.97 17.13
CA TRP A 80 -9.27 -2.63 16.57
C TRP A 80 -10.36 -1.71 17.16
N GLN A 81 -11.51 -2.27 17.51
CA GLN A 81 -12.67 -1.53 18.04
C GLN A 81 -13.07 -0.32 17.19
N ALA A 82 -13.00 -0.46 15.86
CA ALA A 82 -13.40 0.55 14.90
C ALA A 82 -14.34 -0.02 13.84
N ASN A 83 -15.08 0.87 13.18
CA ASN A 83 -15.94 0.47 12.05
C ASN A 83 -15.10 -0.15 10.92
N MET A 84 -15.58 -1.24 10.36
CA MET A 84 -14.96 -1.94 9.25
C MET A 84 -15.99 -2.46 8.25
N ASP A 85 -15.60 -2.56 6.98
CA ASP A 85 -16.40 -3.19 5.91
C ASP A 85 -15.50 -4.18 5.15
N VAL A 86 -15.29 -5.34 5.76
CA VAL A 86 -14.42 -6.38 5.21
C VAL A 86 -15.12 -7.09 4.05
N GLN A 87 -14.44 -7.24 2.91
CA GLN A 87 -15.00 -7.92 1.75
C GLN A 87 -14.05 -9.03 1.28
N PRO A 88 -14.58 -10.22 0.93
CA PRO A 88 -13.78 -11.26 0.30
C PRO A 88 -13.08 -10.74 -0.96
N CYS A 89 -11.86 -11.20 -1.21
CA CYS A 89 -11.09 -10.85 -2.40
C CYS A 89 -11.08 -12.03 -3.37
N GLY A 90 -11.83 -11.94 -4.47
CA GLY A 90 -11.98 -13.03 -5.44
C GLY A 90 -10.98 -12.98 -6.60
N ASN A 91 -10.23 -11.89 -6.75
CA ASN A 91 -9.33 -11.68 -7.87
C ASN A 91 -8.10 -10.86 -7.46
N VAL A 92 -6.91 -11.43 -7.61
CA VAL A 92 -5.62 -10.76 -7.32
C VAL A 92 -5.47 -9.46 -8.12
N THR A 93 -5.91 -9.46 -9.38
CA THR A 93 -5.88 -8.26 -10.24
C THR A 93 -6.76 -7.15 -9.67
N ALA A 94 -7.92 -7.49 -9.12
CA ALA A 94 -8.80 -6.51 -8.49
C ALA A 94 -8.16 -5.92 -7.22
N VAL A 95 -7.42 -6.73 -6.45
CA VAL A 95 -6.66 -6.25 -5.28
C VAL A 95 -5.56 -5.30 -5.70
N VAL A 96 -4.75 -5.67 -6.69
CA VAL A 96 -3.68 -4.80 -7.22
C VAL A 96 -4.25 -3.48 -7.74
N TYR A 97 -5.34 -3.54 -8.50
CA TYR A 97 -6.02 -2.34 -9.00
C TYR A 97 -6.55 -1.46 -7.87
N TYR A 98 -7.13 -2.06 -6.83
CA TYR A 98 -7.63 -1.34 -5.66
C TYR A 98 -6.49 -0.61 -4.93
N ILE A 99 -5.37 -1.30 -4.67
CA ILE A 99 -4.19 -0.70 -4.05
C ILE A 99 -3.67 0.46 -4.90
N ALA A 100 -3.51 0.24 -6.22
CA ALA A 100 -3.03 1.26 -7.14
C ALA A 100 -3.95 2.49 -7.15
N LYS A 101 -5.28 2.29 -7.19
CA LYS A 101 -6.28 3.36 -7.15
C LYS A 101 -6.17 4.22 -5.89
N TYR A 102 -5.93 3.60 -4.74
CA TYR A 102 -5.77 4.35 -3.49
C TYR A 102 -4.42 5.05 -3.40
N ALA A 103 -3.34 4.37 -3.83
CA ALA A 103 -2.02 4.97 -3.92
C ALA A 103 -2.03 6.21 -4.84
N SER A 104 -2.80 6.18 -5.92
CA SER A 104 -2.91 7.29 -6.88
C SER A 104 -4.03 8.28 -6.54
N LYS A 105 -4.74 8.15 -5.42
CA LYS A 105 -5.92 8.99 -5.11
C LYS A 105 -5.57 10.46 -4.92
N CYS A 106 -4.35 10.75 -4.46
CA CYS A 106 -3.85 12.10 -4.26
C CYS A 106 -3.15 12.67 -5.51
N GLU A 107 -3.00 11.87 -6.57
CA GLU A 107 -2.38 12.32 -7.80
C GLU A 107 -3.36 13.20 -8.61
N PRO A 108 -2.87 14.17 -9.40
CA PRO A 108 -3.72 15.08 -10.14
C PRO A 108 -4.64 14.35 -11.11
N SER A 109 -5.94 14.68 -11.12
CA SER A 109 -6.89 14.14 -12.11
C SER A 109 -6.56 14.56 -13.54
N ASP A 110 -5.88 15.70 -13.69
CA ASP A 110 -5.73 16.40 -14.96
C ASP A 110 -4.48 15.92 -15.74
N CYS A 111 -3.71 14.98 -15.18
CA CYS A 111 -2.54 14.40 -15.85
C CYS A 111 -2.89 13.30 -16.88
N GLY A 112 -4.19 12.99 -17.03
CA GLY A 112 -4.66 11.87 -17.85
C GLY A 112 -4.28 11.96 -19.32
N ASP A 113 -4.29 13.16 -19.91
CA ASP A 113 -3.93 13.35 -21.33
C ASP A 113 -2.42 13.22 -21.55
N VAL A 114 -1.59 13.77 -20.66
CA VAL A 114 -0.13 13.61 -20.69
C VAL A 114 0.26 12.14 -20.57
N LEU A 115 -0.39 11.42 -19.65
CA LEU A 115 -0.13 10.00 -19.46
C LEU A 115 -0.57 9.17 -20.67
N ARG A 116 -1.73 9.48 -21.25
CA ARG A 116 -2.23 8.82 -22.46
C ARG A 116 -1.28 9.04 -23.64
N GLU A 117 -0.80 10.26 -23.81
CA GLU A 117 0.19 10.59 -24.85
C GLU A 117 1.51 9.85 -24.63
N ALA A 118 2.02 9.81 -23.39
CA ALA A 118 3.23 9.05 -23.04
C ALA A 118 3.07 7.56 -23.38
N VAL A 119 1.95 6.93 -23.01
CA VAL A 119 1.67 5.54 -23.35
C VAL A 119 1.61 5.32 -24.86
N GLN A 120 0.92 6.19 -25.61
CA GLN A 120 0.78 6.07 -27.07
C GLN A 120 2.11 6.23 -27.80
N LYS A 121 2.89 7.27 -27.46
CA LYS A 121 4.24 7.49 -28.03
C LYS A 121 5.10 6.26 -27.80
N THR A 122 5.10 5.77 -26.57
CA THR A 122 6.00 4.71 -26.17
C THR A 122 5.66 3.38 -26.85
N LYS A 123 4.38 3.04 -27.01
CA LYS A 123 3.96 1.86 -27.79
C LYS A 123 4.36 1.93 -29.27
N ARG A 124 4.48 3.13 -29.84
CA ARG A 124 4.91 3.32 -31.24
C ARG A 124 6.42 3.21 -31.41
N HIS A 125 7.19 3.57 -30.39
CA HIS A 125 8.65 3.67 -30.49
C HIS A 125 9.40 2.40 -30.04
N THR A 126 8.83 1.57 -29.18
CA THR A 126 9.52 0.38 -28.68
C THR A 126 8.56 -0.72 -28.25
N ASN A 127 8.93 -1.99 -28.48
CA ASN A 127 8.23 -3.17 -27.94
C ASN A 127 8.81 -3.62 -26.58
N ASP A 128 9.86 -2.96 -26.09
CA ASP A 128 10.49 -3.28 -24.81
C ASP A 128 9.64 -2.75 -23.65
N VAL A 129 8.98 -3.68 -22.94
CA VAL A 129 8.09 -3.38 -21.81
C VAL A 129 8.79 -2.54 -20.73
N TRP A 130 10.08 -2.75 -20.48
CA TRP A 130 10.81 -1.99 -19.47
C TRP A 130 10.98 -0.54 -19.87
N LYS A 131 11.40 -0.27 -21.11
CA LYS A 131 11.47 1.10 -21.64
C LYS A 131 10.10 1.74 -21.67
N GLN A 132 9.06 0.94 -21.94
CA GLN A 132 7.71 1.44 -21.91
C GLN A 132 7.29 1.91 -20.52
N LEU A 133 7.47 1.03 -19.54
CA LEU A 133 7.16 1.32 -18.15
C LEU A 133 7.97 2.50 -17.61
N PHE A 134 9.26 2.57 -17.94
CA PHE A 134 10.14 3.65 -17.51
C PHE A 134 9.69 5.01 -18.04
N THR A 135 9.35 5.09 -19.33
CA THR A 135 8.89 6.35 -19.96
C THR A 135 7.59 6.83 -19.35
N VAL A 136 6.63 5.91 -19.16
CA VAL A 136 5.35 6.20 -18.51
C VAL A 136 5.54 6.62 -17.05
N SER A 137 6.41 5.92 -16.32
CA SER A 137 6.72 6.26 -14.92
C SER A 137 7.35 7.64 -14.78
N MET A 138 8.26 8.01 -15.69
CA MET A 138 8.88 9.34 -15.69
C MET A 138 7.85 10.44 -15.99
N ALA A 139 6.91 10.19 -16.91
CA ALA A 139 5.82 11.11 -17.18
C ALA A 139 4.92 11.33 -15.94
N ILE A 140 4.61 10.27 -15.18
CA ILE A 140 3.88 10.37 -13.91
C ILE A 140 4.68 11.18 -12.89
N LEU A 141 5.96 10.86 -12.69
CA LEU A 141 6.83 11.55 -11.72
C LEU A 141 6.95 13.05 -11.99
N ASN A 142 7.02 13.45 -13.26
CA ASN A 142 7.10 14.87 -13.66
C ASN A 142 5.79 15.64 -13.45
N GLN A 143 4.65 14.94 -13.40
CA GLN A 143 3.33 15.54 -13.18
C GLN A 143 2.88 15.44 -11.72
N ARG A 144 3.59 14.66 -10.90
CA ARG A 144 3.24 14.41 -9.50
C ARG A 144 3.30 15.71 -8.70
N LEU A 145 2.18 16.04 -8.06
CA LEU A 145 2.13 17.14 -7.10
C LEU A 145 2.57 16.64 -5.72
N VAL A 146 3.29 17.50 -5.02
CA VAL A 146 3.77 17.25 -3.66
C VAL A 146 3.00 18.16 -2.72
N SER A 147 2.42 17.59 -1.67
CA SER A 147 1.72 18.37 -0.65
C SER A 147 2.70 19.27 0.13
N ALA A 148 2.23 20.39 0.69
CA ALA A 148 3.08 21.26 1.51
C ALA A 148 3.80 20.50 2.65
N PRO A 149 3.14 19.59 3.41
CA PRO A 149 3.83 18.77 4.41
C PRO A 149 4.92 17.87 3.82
N GLU A 150 4.65 17.18 2.71
CA GLU A 150 5.66 16.33 2.05
C GLU A 150 6.85 17.16 1.56
N ALA A 151 6.61 18.35 1.04
CA ALA A 151 7.66 19.27 0.60
C ALA A 151 8.53 19.73 1.78
N THR A 152 7.93 20.15 2.89
CA THR A 152 8.66 20.53 4.11
C THR A 152 9.51 19.38 4.63
N TYR A 153 8.96 18.17 4.73
CA TYR A 153 9.72 17.00 5.16
C TYR A 153 10.93 16.74 4.26
N ARG A 154 10.75 16.83 2.94
CA ARG A 154 11.85 16.64 1.98
C ARG A 154 12.91 17.74 2.10
N LEU A 155 12.50 19.00 2.22
CA LEU A 155 13.40 20.15 2.33
C LEU A 155 14.19 20.17 3.64
N CYS A 156 13.58 19.71 4.73
CA CYS A 156 14.22 19.61 6.05
C CYS A 156 14.92 18.27 6.28
N HIS A 157 15.03 17.42 5.25
CA HIS A 157 15.61 16.07 5.36
C HIS A 157 14.98 15.19 6.46
N LEU A 158 13.69 15.41 6.75
CA LEU A 158 12.94 14.64 7.71
C LEU A 158 12.45 13.32 7.12
N PRO A 159 12.42 12.24 7.91
CA PRO A 159 11.93 10.95 7.45
C PRO A 159 10.42 11.02 7.13
N LEU A 160 10.05 10.74 5.87
CA LEU A 160 8.64 10.67 5.43
C LEU A 160 7.88 9.48 6.02
N LYS A 161 8.59 8.47 6.54
CA LYS A 161 8.01 7.33 7.22
C LYS A 161 8.98 6.80 8.26
N PHE A 162 8.41 6.32 9.36
CA PHE A 162 9.11 5.46 10.30
C PHE A 162 8.63 4.03 10.06
N CYS A 163 9.56 3.08 10.06
CA CYS A 163 9.25 1.66 9.87
C CYS A 163 9.98 0.88 10.95
N THR A 164 9.28 -0.05 11.60
CA THR A 164 9.89 -1.01 12.54
C THR A 164 10.79 -2.00 11.83
N ARG A 165 10.67 -2.11 10.50
CA ARG A 165 11.47 -2.97 9.64
C ARG A 165 12.32 -2.12 8.70
N LYS A 166 13.62 -2.39 8.66
CA LYS A 166 14.54 -1.83 7.67
C LYS A 166 14.31 -2.50 6.32
N ALA A 167 14.47 -1.73 5.25
CA ALA A 167 14.46 -2.25 3.89
C ALA A 167 15.86 -2.10 3.30
N LEU A 168 16.43 -3.20 2.81
CA LEU A 168 17.71 -3.24 2.13
C LEU A 168 17.48 -3.62 0.67
N PHE A 169 17.99 -2.79 -0.25
CA PHE A 169 17.97 -3.11 -1.67
C PHE A 169 19.20 -3.94 -2.04
N VAL A 170 18.98 -5.13 -2.59
CA VAL A 170 20.04 -6.02 -3.10
C VAL A 170 19.96 -6.05 -4.62
N ASN A 171 20.98 -5.50 -5.29
CA ASN A 171 21.03 -5.42 -6.75
C ASN A 171 21.29 -6.80 -7.37
N SER A 172 20.31 -7.35 -8.08
CA SER A 172 20.40 -8.66 -8.73
C SER A 172 21.17 -8.68 -10.07
N CYS A 173 21.65 -7.54 -10.56
CA CYS A 173 22.49 -7.49 -11.77
C CYS A 173 23.82 -8.25 -11.59
N MET A 174 24.45 -8.59 -12.72
CA MET A 174 25.79 -9.17 -12.74
C MET A 174 26.82 -8.22 -12.09
N PRO A 175 27.91 -8.72 -11.47
CA PRO A 175 28.87 -7.89 -10.73
C PRO A 175 29.42 -6.67 -11.51
N ASN A 176 29.62 -6.81 -12.82
CA ASN A 176 30.09 -5.75 -13.71
C ASN A 176 29.02 -4.71 -14.11
N GLN A 177 27.74 -4.99 -13.83
CA GLN A 177 26.59 -4.13 -14.14
C GLN A 177 26.00 -3.45 -12.89
N ARG A 178 26.50 -3.77 -11.69
CA ARG A 178 26.05 -3.16 -10.45
C ARG A 178 26.62 -1.74 -10.33
N TYR A 179 25.74 -0.76 -10.20
CA TYR A 179 26.15 0.60 -9.87
C TYR A 179 26.75 0.65 -8.46
N ARG A 180 27.74 1.52 -8.26
CA ARG A 180 28.43 1.73 -6.97
C ARG A 180 28.08 3.13 -6.46
N LEU A 181 27.76 3.23 -5.17
CA LEU A 181 27.56 4.53 -4.52
C LEU A 181 28.93 5.09 -4.15
N LEU A 182 29.17 6.35 -4.53
CA LEU A 182 30.34 7.10 -4.11
C LEU A 182 30.03 7.81 -2.80
N ARG A 183 30.99 7.79 -1.88
CA ARG A 183 31.02 8.58 -0.67
C ARG A 183 32.02 9.70 -0.88
N PHE A 184 31.56 10.93 -0.72
CA PHE A 184 32.39 12.11 -0.70
C PHE A 184 32.63 12.47 0.76
N ASP A 185 33.81 12.15 1.29
CA ASP A 185 34.32 12.81 2.50
C ASP A 185 35.23 13.96 2.05
N SER A 186 35.40 14.99 2.89
CA SER A 186 35.78 16.37 2.52
C SER A 186 36.96 16.54 1.55
N ASP A 187 37.84 15.56 1.37
CA ASP A 187 38.94 15.58 0.40
C ASP A 187 39.17 14.26 -0.36
N GLU A 188 38.35 13.22 -0.14
CA GLU A 188 38.53 11.89 -0.76
C GLU A 188 37.20 11.30 -1.25
N THR A 189 37.20 10.86 -2.52
CA THR A 189 36.08 10.09 -3.09
C THR A 189 36.32 8.60 -2.86
N THR A 190 35.63 8.02 -1.89
CA THR A 190 35.69 6.57 -1.60
C THR A 190 34.44 5.86 -2.11
N VAL A 191 34.52 4.56 -2.38
CA VAL A 191 33.34 3.76 -2.71
C VAL A 191 32.65 3.37 -1.41
N PHE A 192 31.35 3.63 -1.29
CA PHE A 192 30.59 3.21 -0.13
C PHE A 192 30.59 1.68 -0.03
N ASN A 193 30.90 1.16 1.16
CA ASN A 193 30.89 -0.29 1.43
C ASN A 193 29.49 -0.86 1.22
N ASN A 194 29.30 -1.50 0.05
CA ASN A 194 28.03 -2.13 -0.30
C ASN A 194 27.91 -3.52 0.32
N ILE A 195 26.69 -4.05 0.34
CA ILE A 195 26.39 -5.37 0.92
C ILE A 195 27.19 -6.52 0.29
N PHE A 196 27.50 -6.42 -1.01
CA PHE A 196 28.26 -7.45 -1.71
C PHE A 196 29.70 -7.54 -1.24
N TYR A 197 30.36 -6.41 -1.03
CA TYR A 197 31.73 -6.37 -0.53
C TYR A 197 31.82 -6.95 0.89
N ARG A 198 30.85 -6.60 1.76
CA ARG A 198 30.76 -7.16 3.12
C ARG A 198 30.52 -8.66 3.11
N TYR A 199 29.67 -9.13 2.22
CA TYR A 199 29.39 -10.55 2.05
C TYR A 199 30.63 -11.32 1.55
N GLN A 200 31.39 -10.73 0.61
CA GLN A 200 32.63 -11.32 0.07
C GLN A 200 33.80 -11.31 1.05
N LEU A 201 33.88 -10.33 1.94
CA LEU A 201 34.89 -10.22 2.98
C LEU A 201 34.43 -10.76 4.35
N GLY A 202 33.29 -11.44 4.38
CA GLY A 202 32.77 -12.03 5.61
C GLY A 202 33.73 -13.08 6.18
N PRO A 203 33.68 -13.34 7.50
CA PRO A 203 34.46 -14.42 8.09
C PRO A 203 34.02 -15.79 7.55
N ASP A 204 34.96 -16.73 7.47
CA ASP A 204 34.76 -18.08 6.93
C ASP A 204 33.57 -18.82 7.56
N SER A 205 33.24 -18.50 8.82
CA SER A 205 32.07 -19.04 9.53
C SER A 205 30.72 -18.73 8.87
N LEU A 206 30.67 -17.78 7.92
CA LEU A 206 29.46 -17.35 7.21
C LEU A 206 29.45 -17.75 5.73
N GLU A 207 30.41 -18.54 5.26
CA GLU A 207 30.52 -18.93 3.84
C GLU A 207 29.30 -19.71 3.33
N GLU A 208 28.63 -20.46 4.21
CA GLU A 208 27.44 -21.26 3.84
C GLU A 208 26.17 -20.41 3.66
N LEU A 209 26.17 -19.16 4.14
CA LEU A 209 25.00 -18.28 4.02
C LEU A 209 24.90 -17.75 2.60
N SER A 210 23.71 -17.72 2.04
CA SER A 210 23.41 -16.91 0.85
C SER A 210 23.47 -15.41 1.19
N ILE A 211 23.63 -14.57 0.17
CA ILE A 211 23.59 -13.11 0.36
C ILE A 211 22.28 -12.63 0.99
N THR A 212 21.17 -13.32 0.72
CA THR A 212 19.86 -13.01 1.31
C THR A 212 19.82 -13.37 2.79
N GLU A 213 20.39 -14.51 3.19
CA GLU A 213 20.48 -14.90 4.60
C GLU A 213 21.46 -14.01 5.36
N PHE A 214 22.54 -13.56 4.71
CA PHE A 214 23.46 -12.60 5.28
C PHE A 214 22.83 -11.20 5.45
N ALA A 215 22.00 -10.76 4.49
CA ALA A 215 21.42 -9.43 4.50
C ALA A 215 20.45 -9.16 5.67
N VAL A 216 19.86 -10.20 6.24
CA VAL A 216 18.81 -10.07 7.26
C VAL A 216 19.38 -9.75 8.65
N PRO A 217 20.36 -10.52 9.18
CA PRO A 217 20.91 -10.26 10.52
C PRO A 217 22.18 -9.38 10.53
N TYR A 218 22.90 -9.23 9.40
CA TYR A 218 24.19 -8.52 9.39
C TYR A 218 24.09 -7.10 8.80
N GLU A 219 23.90 -6.12 9.69
CA GLU A 219 23.81 -4.70 9.34
C GLU A 219 25.12 -3.93 9.54
N ASN A 220 25.23 -2.77 8.87
CA ASN A 220 26.26 -1.78 9.21
C ASN A 220 25.86 -1.10 10.52
N VAL A 221 26.70 -1.22 11.54
CA VAL A 221 26.62 -0.36 12.72
C VAL A 221 27.28 0.97 12.33
N SER A 222 26.48 1.97 11.98
CA SER A 222 26.95 3.35 12.06
C SER A 222 27.12 3.66 13.54
N SER A 223 28.30 4.11 13.96
CA SER A 223 28.47 4.69 15.29
C SER A 223 27.58 5.93 15.38
N SER A 224 26.36 5.75 15.87
CA SER A 224 25.46 6.84 16.16
C SER A 224 25.99 7.52 17.42
N THR A 225 26.75 8.61 17.26
CA THR A 225 26.73 9.66 18.28
C THR A 225 25.40 10.39 18.12
N CYS A 226 24.30 9.71 18.45
CA CYS A 226 23.04 10.38 18.74
C CYS A 226 23.21 10.94 20.14
N ILE A 227 23.41 12.25 20.19
CA ILE A 227 23.34 13.05 21.39
C ILE A 227 22.00 12.73 22.05
N ASP A 228 22.08 12.12 23.24
CA ASP A 228 21.02 12.14 24.23
C ASP A 228 20.80 13.60 24.64
N ASP A 229 19.97 14.33 23.90
CA ASP A 229 19.32 15.54 24.43
C ASP A 229 17.83 15.19 24.58
N ASP A 230 17.59 14.42 25.64
CA ASP A 230 16.37 14.50 26.43
C ASP A 230 16.29 15.91 27.01
N ASP A 231 15.52 16.79 26.37
CA ASP A 231 15.03 18.01 27.02
C ASP A 231 13.59 18.29 26.55
N GLY A 232 12.68 17.88 27.45
CA GLY A 232 11.44 18.53 27.87
C GLY A 232 10.75 19.62 27.03
N ASP A 233 9.42 19.50 27.02
CA ASP A 233 8.40 20.54 26.83
C ASP A 233 8.29 21.24 25.46
N CYS A 234 7.24 20.86 24.72
CA CYS A 234 6.04 21.68 24.42
C CYS A 234 5.01 20.87 23.62
#